data_AF-A0A6L2JJ89-F1
#
_entry.id   AF-A0A6L2JJ89-F1
#
_cell.length_a   1.000
_cell.length_b   1.000
_cell.length_c   1.000
_cell.angle_alpha   90.00
_cell.angle_beta   90.00
_cell.angle_gamma   90.00
#
_symmetry.space_group_name_H-M   'P 1'
#
loop_
_entity.id
_entity.type
_entity.pdbx_description
1 polymer ?
#
loop_
_entity_poly.entity_id
_entity_poly.type
_entity_poly.pdbx_seq_one_letter_code
_entity_poly.pdbx_strand_id
1 'polypeptide(L)'
;MSSKDAKEESTKSDNDDDEIRHILGSMVKSSRIKKSKKFDFVTEDGKHIHLTEEKINQQKKIEEEDKAKAARRESEIRKKELIDLLGPEVVNKYYNDKLQYDEYCDKMLNRRAKSRITNCDILTRKGLITLKVHKEDDTSEIILEFKASDLHLDE
;
A
#
# COMPACT_ATOMS: atom_id res chain seq x y z
N MET A 1 31.28 -17.45 -37.49
CA MET A 1 30.30 -16.43 -37.95
C MET A 1 29.26 -16.29 -36.84
N SER A 2 28.83 -15.15 -36.34
CA SER A 2 29.24 -13.74 -36.44
C SER A 2 28.52 -13.06 -35.26
N SER A 3 29.21 -12.32 -34.40
CA SER A 3 28.59 -11.39 -33.43
C SER A 3 28.98 -9.99 -33.86
N LYS A 4 28.01 -9.09 -33.98
CA LYS A 4 28.15 -7.76 -34.59
C LYS A 4 27.70 -6.67 -33.60
N ASP A 5 28.62 -5.72 -33.35
CA ASP A 5 28.49 -4.27 -33.06
C ASP A 5 27.57 -3.79 -31.90
N ALA A 6 27.81 -2.69 -31.17
CA ALA A 6 28.74 -1.58 -31.29
C ALA A 6 29.05 -0.97 -29.90
N LYS A 7 30.21 -0.33 -29.79
CA LYS A 7 30.74 0.40 -28.63
C LYS A 7 30.97 1.85 -29.10
N GLU A 8 30.45 2.84 -28.37
CA GLU A 8 30.77 4.25 -28.62
C GLU A 8 31.47 4.89 -27.41
N GLU A 9 32.58 5.56 -27.75
CA GLU A 9 33.55 6.31 -26.94
C GLU A 9 32.99 7.68 -26.52
N SER A 10 33.21 8.11 -25.27
CA SER A 10 34.26 9.02 -24.79
C SER A 10 33.97 10.52 -24.95
N THR A 11 34.25 11.30 -23.90
CA THR A 11 35.23 12.39 -23.94
C THR A 11 35.45 12.95 -22.53
N LYS A 12 36.72 13.02 -22.12
CA LYS A 12 37.20 13.82 -20.98
C LYS A 12 37.49 15.23 -21.46
N SER A 13 37.31 16.21 -20.58
CA SER A 13 38.00 17.50 -20.66
C SER A 13 38.14 18.06 -19.25
N ASP A 14 39.36 18.03 -18.73
CA ASP A 14 39.78 18.76 -17.53
C ASP A 14 39.96 20.25 -17.86
N ASN A 15 39.76 21.13 -16.88
CA ASN A 15 40.45 22.42 -16.76
C ASN A 15 40.23 22.96 -15.34
N ASP A 16 41.32 23.05 -14.60
CA ASP A 16 41.39 23.56 -13.23
C ASP A 16 41.49 25.10 -13.18
N ASP A 17 40.93 25.61 -12.09
CA ASP A 17 41.22 26.82 -11.30
C ASP A 17 41.53 28.17 -11.97
N ASP A 18 40.71 29.16 -11.61
CA ASP A 18 41.26 30.42 -11.11
C ASP A 18 40.35 31.06 -10.03
N GLU A 19 41.04 31.57 -9.03
CA GLU A 19 40.61 31.77 -7.66
C GLU A 19 40.17 33.23 -7.38
N ILE A 20 39.14 33.38 -6.52
CA ILE A 20 38.77 34.54 -5.69
C ILE A 20 38.39 35.87 -6.38
N ARG A 21 37.12 36.26 -6.18
CA ARG A 21 36.78 37.57 -5.58
C ARG A 21 35.36 37.59 -5.00
N HIS A 22 35.32 37.82 -3.69
CA HIS A 22 34.15 37.99 -2.83
C HIS A 22 33.07 38.90 -3.42
N ILE A 23 31.88 38.36 -3.66
CA ILE A 23 30.66 39.15 -3.63
C ILE A 23 29.75 38.50 -2.59
N LEU A 24 29.76 39.10 -1.40
CA LEU A 24 28.77 38.91 -0.34
C LEU A 24 27.43 39.44 -0.87
N GLY A 25 26.86 38.73 -1.84
CA GLY A 25 25.61 39.04 -2.50
C GLY A 25 24.49 38.53 -1.62
N SER A 26 23.92 39.45 -0.84
CA SER A 26 22.57 39.41 -0.28
C SER A 26 21.77 38.17 -0.66
N MET A 27 21.63 37.24 0.28
CA MET A 27 20.77 36.07 0.17
C MET A 27 19.31 36.53 0.27
N VAL A 28 18.83 37.28 -0.74
CA VAL A 28 17.42 37.57 -0.92
C VAL A 28 16.76 36.24 -1.27
N LYS A 29 16.19 35.60 -0.24
CA LYS A 29 15.22 34.52 -0.40
C LYS A 29 14.04 35.09 -1.19
N SER A 30 14.12 35.01 -2.51
CA SER A 30 12.98 35.27 -3.38
C SER A 30 12.00 34.12 -3.19
N SER A 31 11.12 34.27 -2.22
CA SER A 31 9.90 33.47 -2.13
C SER A 31 9.09 33.77 -3.38
N ARG A 32 9.20 32.91 -4.40
CA ARG A 32 8.26 32.88 -5.52
C ARG A 32 6.90 32.45 -4.94
N ILE A 33 6.17 33.40 -4.38
CA ILE A 33 4.78 33.20 -3.97
C ILE A 33 4.04 32.82 -5.25
N LYS A 34 3.74 31.53 -5.41
CA LYS A 34 2.94 31.04 -6.53
C LYS A 34 1.61 31.78 -6.46
N LYS A 35 1.34 32.63 -7.45
CA LYS A 35 0.03 33.30 -7.58
C LYS A 35 -1.00 32.20 -7.72
N SER A 36 -1.83 31.98 -6.70
CA SER A 36 -2.94 31.03 -6.75
C SER A 36 -3.85 31.43 -7.91
N LYS A 37 -4.09 30.52 -8.86
CA LYS A 37 -5.04 30.71 -9.95
C LYS A 37 -6.40 30.99 -9.32
N LYS A 38 -6.94 32.19 -9.53
CA LYS A 38 -8.31 32.53 -9.16
C LYS A 38 -9.22 32.06 -10.28
N PHE A 39 -10.23 31.28 -9.96
CA PHE A 39 -11.26 30.87 -10.90
C PHE A 39 -12.47 31.79 -10.71
N ASP A 40 -12.85 32.50 -11.77
CA ASP A 40 -13.99 33.40 -11.79
C ASP A 40 -15.13 32.72 -12.55
N PHE A 41 -16.24 32.49 -11.86
CA PHE A 41 -17.44 31.94 -12.47
C PHE A 41 -18.47 33.06 -12.63
N VAL A 42 -19.04 33.19 -13.82
CA VAL A 42 -20.11 34.14 -14.12
C VAL A 42 -21.41 33.36 -14.15
N THR A 43 -22.35 33.70 -13.29
CA THR A 43 -23.71 33.14 -13.29
C THR A 43 -24.55 33.76 -14.41
N GLU A 44 -25.68 33.13 -14.77
CA GLU A 44 -26.55 33.62 -15.87
C GLU A 44 -27.06 35.05 -15.67
N ASP A 45 -27.15 35.51 -14.41
CA ASP A 45 -27.48 36.90 -14.04
C ASP A 45 -26.28 37.86 -14.09
N GLY A 46 -25.12 37.41 -14.58
CA GLY A 46 -23.91 38.21 -14.74
C GLY A 46 -23.13 38.45 -13.43
N LYS A 47 -23.47 37.78 -12.32
CA LYS A 47 -22.72 37.92 -11.07
C LYS A 47 -21.45 37.08 -11.09
N HIS A 48 -20.35 37.68 -10.62
CA HIS A 48 -19.07 37.00 -10.46
C HIS A 48 -18.98 36.34 -9.09
N ILE A 49 -18.75 35.03 -9.07
CA ILE A 49 -18.47 34.27 -7.86
C ILE A 49 -16.98 33.91 -7.84
N HIS A 50 -16.26 34.47 -6.86
CA HIS A 50 -14.87 34.10 -6.58
C HIS A 50 -14.83 32.93 -5.61
N LEU A 51 -14.38 31.77 -6.08
CA LEU A 51 -14.10 30.63 -5.21
C LEU A 51 -12.67 30.76 -4.65
N THR A 52 -12.56 30.86 -3.34
CA THR A 52 -11.29 30.74 -2.63
C THR A 52 -10.91 29.27 -2.49
N GLU A 53 -9.61 28.98 -2.46
CA GLU A 53 -9.07 27.63 -2.27
C GLU A 53 -9.64 26.93 -1.02
N GLU A 54 -9.86 27.70 0.05
CA GLU A 54 -10.48 27.21 1.27
C GLU A 54 -11.91 26.68 1.06
N LYS A 55 -12.73 27.38 0.27
CA LYS A 55 -14.10 26.94 -0.05
C LYS A 55 -14.09 25.66 -0.88
N ILE A 56 -13.16 25.54 -1.82
CA ILE A 56 -12.99 24.33 -2.64
C ILE A 56 -12.60 23.14 -1.75
N ASN A 57 -11.67 23.33 -0.82
CA ASN A 57 -11.25 22.29 0.11
C ASN A 57 -12.38 21.88 1.06
N GLN A 58 -13.17 22.83 1.55
CA GLN A 58 -14.35 22.54 2.38
C GLN A 58 -15.39 21.73 1.62
N GLN A 59 -15.69 22.11 0.37
CA GLN A 59 -16.66 21.39 -0.46
C GLN A 59 -16.19 19.97 -0.78
N LYS A 60 -14.90 19.79 -1.08
CA LYS A 60 -14.30 18.46 -1.28
C LYS A 60 -14.42 17.59 -0.02
N LYS A 61 -14.20 18.17 1.16
CA LYS A 61 -14.35 17.45 2.44
C LYS A 61 -15.79 17.00 2.68
N ILE A 62 -16.78 17.86 2.38
CA ILE A 62 -18.21 17.52 2.48
C ILE A 62 -18.54 16.38 1.52
N GLU A 63 -18.07 16.46 0.27
CA GLU A 63 -18.30 15.42 -0.74
C GLU A 63 -17.71 14.06 -0.31
N GLU A 64 -16.49 14.04 0.24
CA GLU A 64 -15.87 12.81 0.77
C GLU A 64 -16.64 12.25 1.97
N GLU A 65 -17.12 13.12 2.87
CA GLU A 65 -17.92 12.72 4.02
C GLU A 65 -19.26 12.12 3.60
N ASP A 66 -19.94 12.72 2.62
CA ASP A 66 -21.22 12.23 2.11
C ASP A 66 -21.06 10.89 1.39
N LYS A 67 -19.98 10.72 0.60
CA LYS A 67 -19.62 9.42 0.00
C LYS A 67 -19.38 8.36 1.08
N ALA A 68 -18.65 8.70 2.13
CA ALA A 68 -18.40 7.78 3.24
C ALA A 68 -19.69 7.40 3.98
N LYS A 69 -20.60 8.36 4.20
CA LYS A 69 -21.92 8.12 4.80
C LYS A 69 -22.78 7.20 3.92
N ALA A 70 -22.80 7.42 2.61
CA ALA A 70 -23.53 6.58 1.66
C ALA A 70 -23.01 5.13 1.69
N ALA A 71 -21.69 4.93 1.64
CA ALA A 71 -21.08 3.61 1.71
C ALA A 71 -21.40 2.89 3.03
N ARG A 72 -21.40 3.61 4.17
CA ARG A 72 -21.81 3.04 5.47
C ARG A 72 -23.26 2.55 5.44
N ARG A 73 -24.19 3.39 4.95
CA ARG A 73 -25.62 3.02 4.86
C ARG A 73 -25.83 1.81 3.96
N GLU A 74 -25.15 1.76 2.82
CA GLU A 74 -25.22 0.61 1.92
C GLU A 74 -24.74 -0.67 2.59
N SER A 75 -23.64 -0.60 3.34
CA SER A 75 -23.12 -1.76 4.10
C SER A 75 -24.09 -2.24 5.18
N GLU A 76 -24.82 -1.34 5.85
CA GLU A 76 -25.83 -1.67 6.84
C GLU A 76 -27.06 -2.33 6.21
N ILE A 77 -27.50 -1.83 5.05
CA ILE A 77 -28.61 -2.42 4.29
C ILE A 77 -28.28 -3.86 3.91
N ARG A 78 -27.11 -4.09 3.28
CA ARG A 78 -26.67 -5.44 2.88
C ARG A 78 -26.56 -6.38 4.08
N LYS A 79 -26.08 -5.90 5.23
CA LYS A 79 -26.04 -6.70 6.47
C LYS A 79 -27.43 -7.09 6.95
N LYS A 80 -28.39 -6.16 6.93
CA LYS A 80 -29.78 -6.44 7.32
C LYS A 80 -30.43 -7.45 6.38
N GLU A 81 -30.24 -7.30 5.07
CA GLU A 81 -30.72 -8.26 4.06
C GLU A 81 -30.13 -9.66 4.30
N LEU A 82 -28.84 -9.74 4.63
CA LEU A 82 -28.19 -11.01 4.95
C LEU A 82 -28.77 -11.67 6.21
N ILE A 83 -29.02 -10.86 7.25
CA ILE A 83 -29.64 -11.32 8.51
C ILE A 83 -31.08 -11.78 8.27
N ASP A 84 -31.84 -11.08 7.44
CA ASP A 84 -33.22 -11.45 7.09
C ASP A 84 -33.26 -12.78 6.30
N LEU A 85 -32.30 -12.97 5.40
CA LEU A 85 -32.22 -14.18 4.56
C LEU A 85 -31.73 -15.42 5.32
N LEU A 86 -30.70 -15.28 6.15
CA LEU A 86 -29.98 -16.42 6.77
C LEU A 86 -30.23 -16.56 8.28
N GLY A 87 -30.79 -15.54 8.91
CA GLY A 87 -30.93 -15.45 10.35
C GLY A 87 -29.68 -14.89 11.04
N PRO A 88 -29.86 -14.20 12.19
CA PRO A 88 -28.75 -13.56 12.90
C PRO A 88 -27.72 -14.56 13.45
N GLU A 89 -28.14 -15.76 13.84
CA GLU A 89 -27.25 -16.79 14.40
C GLU A 89 -26.23 -17.28 13.37
N VAL A 90 -26.68 -17.57 12.14
CA VAL A 90 -25.82 -18.04 11.05
C VAL A 90 -24.83 -16.96 10.63
N VAL A 91 -25.30 -15.71 10.50
CA VAL A 91 -24.46 -14.56 10.13
C VAL A 91 -23.40 -14.30 11.20
N ASN A 92 -23.76 -14.34 12.49
CA ASN A 92 -22.81 -14.16 13.58
C ASN A 92 -21.77 -15.27 13.62
N LYS A 93 -22.18 -16.54 13.43
CA LYS A 93 -21.25 -17.67 13.38
C LYS A 93 -20.21 -17.46 12.27
N TYR A 94 -20.67 -17.15 11.06
CA TYR A 94 -19.77 -16.89 9.93
C TYR A 94 -18.78 -15.75 10.20
N TYR A 95 -19.23 -14.66 10.82
CA TYR A 95 -18.36 -13.54 11.17
C TYR A 95 -17.30 -13.93 12.20
N ASN A 96 -17.66 -14.72 13.21
CA ASN A 96 -16.72 -15.22 14.20
C ASN A 96 -15.69 -16.18 13.58
N ASP A 97 -16.16 -17.14 12.78
CA ASP A 97 -15.28 -18.08 12.06
C ASP A 97 -14.30 -17.33 11.15
N LYS A 98 -14.78 -16.28 10.47
CA LYS A 98 -13.93 -15.41 9.64
C LYS A 98 -12.90 -14.63 10.46
N LEU A 99 -13.29 -14.07 11.61
CA LEU A 99 -12.35 -13.37 12.50
C LEU A 99 -11.24 -14.29 12.99
N GLN A 100 -11.58 -15.51 13.37
CA GLN A 100 -10.60 -16.54 13.76
C GLN A 100 -9.63 -16.86 12.62
N TYR A 101 -10.16 -17.00 11.40
CA TYR A 101 -9.34 -17.23 10.22
C TYR A 101 -8.40 -16.06 9.89
N ASP A 102 -8.90 -14.83 9.96
CA ASP A 102 -8.10 -13.62 9.71
C ASP A 102 -6.97 -13.50 10.77
N GLU A 103 -7.27 -13.77 12.04
CA GLU A 103 -6.27 -13.81 13.12
C GLU A 103 -5.21 -14.89 12.88
N TYR A 104 -5.62 -16.06 12.38
CA TYR A 104 -4.68 -17.10 11.96
C TYR A 104 -3.76 -16.64 10.82
N CYS A 105 -4.31 -15.98 9.80
CA CYS A 105 -3.53 -15.43 8.70
C CYS A 105 -2.50 -14.41 9.20
N ASP A 106 -2.89 -13.51 10.11
CA ASP A 106 -1.98 -12.54 10.72
C ASP A 106 -0.89 -13.22 11.54
N LYS A 107 -1.21 -14.25 12.32
CA LYS A 107 -0.22 -15.06 13.05
C LYS A 107 0.79 -15.70 12.09
N MET A 108 0.33 -16.25 10.97
CA MET A 108 1.20 -16.87 9.97
C MET A 108 2.09 -15.86 9.25
N LEU A 109 1.55 -14.69 8.89
CA LEU A 109 2.32 -13.59 8.31
C LEU A 109 3.40 -13.10 9.29
N ASN A 110 3.04 -12.91 10.55
CA ASN A 110 3.97 -12.51 11.60
C ASN A 110 5.06 -13.56 11.86
N ARG A 111 4.73 -14.85 11.80
CA ARG A 111 5.73 -15.94 11.89
C ARG A 111 6.68 -15.89 10.70
N ARG A 112 6.19 -15.73 9.46
CA ARG A 112 7.06 -15.59 8.28
C ARG A 112 8.02 -14.41 8.39
N ALA A 113 7.49 -13.25 8.81
CA ALA A 113 8.29 -12.04 9.00
C ALA A 113 9.37 -12.22 10.08
N LYS A 114 9.05 -12.86 11.21
CA LYS A 114 10.01 -13.11 12.30
C LYS A 114 11.05 -14.16 11.95
N SER A 115 10.65 -15.23 11.28
CA SER A 115 11.52 -16.37 10.95
C SER A 115 12.36 -16.14 9.69
N ARG A 116 12.27 -14.96 9.05
CA ARG A 116 12.92 -14.65 7.76
C ARG A 116 12.69 -15.73 6.71
N ILE A 117 11.49 -16.30 6.73
CA ILE A 117 11.12 -17.35 5.79
C ILE A 117 10.68 -16.68 4.50
N THR A 118 11.42 -16.91 3.44
CA THR A 118 11.12 -16.37 2.10
C THR A 118 10.12 -17.25 1.38
N ASN A 119 10.22 -18.58 1.52
CA ASN A 119 9.34 -19.53 0.86
C ASN A 119 9.26 -20.88 1.60
N CYS A 120 8.20 -21.66 1.38
CA CYS A 120 8.06 -23.03 1.89
C CYS A 120 7.55 -23.96 0.80
N ASP A 121 8.23 -25.09 0.59
CA ASP A 121 7.77 -26.16 -0.30
C ASP A 121 7.25 -27.35 0.51
N ILE A 122 6.06 -27.82 0.18
CA ILE A 122 5.51 -29.06 0.73
C ILE A 122 5.97 -30.22 -0.15
N LEU A 123 6.94 -30.98 0.34
CA LEU A 123 7.44 -32.19 -0.31
C LEU A 123 6.67 -33.39 0.23
N THR A 124 5.68 -33.86 -0.52
CA THR A 124 4.96 -35.09 -0.17
C THR A 124 5.70 -36.30 -0.72
N ARG A 125 6.17 -37.19 0.17
CA ARG A 125 6.77 -38.47 -0.24
C ARG A 125 6.06 -39.61 0.48
N LYS A 126 5.26 -40.38 -0.27
CA LYS A 126 4.59 -41.64 0.16
C LYS A 126 4.08 -41.61 1.62
N GLY A 127 3.17 -40.69 1.93
CA GLY A 127 2.44 -40.66 3.21
C GLY A 127 3.08 -39.82 4.32
N LEU A 128 4.34 -39.41 4.19
CA LEU A 128 4.94 -38.40 5.08
C LEU A 128 4.95 -37.03 4.40
N ILE A 129 4.53 -36.02 5.14
CA ILE A 129 4.61 -34.62 4.73
C ILE A 129 5.98 -34.11 5.20
N THR A 130 6.80 -33.67 4.25
CA THR A 130 8.06 -33.00 4.53
C THR A 130 7.91 -31.53 4.15
N LEU A 131 8.27 -30.62 5.06
CA LEU A 131 8.25 -29.19 4.79
C LEU A 131 9.69 -28.71 4.57
N LYS A 132 9.98 -28.18 3.38
CA LYS A 132 11.24 -27.50 3.10
C LYS A 132 11.03 -26.00 3.25
N VAL A 133 11.67 -25.40 4.23
CA VAL A 133 11.59 -23.97 4.54
C VAL A 133 12.83 -23.28 3.99
N HIS A 134 12.64 -22.29 3.12
CA HIS A 134 13.71 -21.45 2.59
C HIS A 134 13.81 -20.17 3.42
N LYS A 135 15.03 -19.82 3.82
CA LYS A 135 15.34 -18.63 4.59
C LYS A 135 15.95 -17.56 3.68
N GLU A 136 15.95 -16.32 4.16
CA GLU A 136 16.50 -15.16 3.44
C GLU A 136 18.02 -15.23 3.24
N ASP A 137 18.73 -16.02 4.02
CA ASP A 137 20.17 -16.26 3.92
C ASP A 137 20.54 -17.37 2.91
N ASP A 138 19.64 -17.70 1.99
CA ASP A 138 19.73 -18.81 1.01
C ASP A 138 19.92 -20.20 1.62
N THR A 139 19.75 -20.34 2.95
CA THR A 139 19.74 -21.65 3.60
C THR A 139 18.35 -22.28 3.53
N SER A 140 18.30 -23.62 3.56
CA SER A 140 17.03 -24.35 3.63
C SER A 140 17.03 -25.35 4.77
N GLU A 141 15.90 -25.42 5.46
CA GLU A 141 15.66 -26.35 6.56
C GLU A 141 14.60 -27.35 6.14
N ILE A 142 14.86 -28.64 6.39
CA ILE A 142 13.93 -29.73 6.04
C ILE A 142 13.33 -30.27 7.33
N ILE A 143 12.04 -30.05 7.51
CA ILE A 143 11.26 -30.59 8.63
C ILE A 143 10.58 -31.87 8.15
N LEU A 144 11.04 -33.00 8.69
CA LEU A 144 10.47 -34.31 8.43
C LEU A 144 9.23 -34.54 9.29
N GLU A 145 8.30 -35.37 8.78
CA GLU A 145 7.09 -35.79 9.50
C GLU A 145 6.21 -34.65 10.02
N PHE A 146 6.18 -33.53 9.29
CA PHE A 146 5.41 -32.35 9.67
C PHE A 146 3.92 -32.68 9.83
N LYS A 147 3.41 -32.55 11.05
CA LYS A 147 1.99 -32.77 11.35
C LYS A 147 1.23 -31.44 11.32
N ALA A 148 -0.05 -31.52 10.99
CA ALA A 148 -0.94 -30.37 11.14
C ALA A 148 -1.01 -29.87 12.59
N SER A 149 -0.73 -30.72 13.58
CA SER A 149 -0.62 -30.33 14.99
C SER A 149 0.64 -29.52 15.32
N ASP A 150 1.71 -29.63 14.51
CA ASP A 150 2.96 -28.89 14.73
C ASP A 150 2.82 -27.43 14.30
N LEU A 151 1.86 -27.15 13.42
CA LEU A 151 1.22 -25.84 13.41
C LEU A 151 0.42 -25.77 14.71
N HIS A 152 1.03 -25.28 15.80
CA HIS A 152 0.30 -24.93 17.02
C HIS A 152 -0.86 -23.98 16.67
N LEU A 153 -1.98 -24.60 16.33
CA LEU A 153 -3.34 -24.11 16.20
C LEU A 153 -4.02 -24.52 17.50
N ASP A 154 -3.46 -24.10 18.64
CA ASP A 154 -4.17 -24.26 19.89
C ASP A 154 -5.43 -23.39 19.77
N GLU A 155 -6.56 -24.09 19.81
CA GLU A 155 -7.94 -23.58 19.79
C GLU A 155 -8.23 -22.70 21.02
#